data_AF-A0A2A3L274-F1
#
_entry.id   AF-A0A2A3L274-F1
#
_cell.length_a   1.000
_cell.length_b   1.000
_cell.length_c   1.000
_cell.angle_alpha   90.00
_cell.angle_beta   90.00
_cell.angle_gamma   90.00
#
_symmetry.space_group_name_H-M   'P 1'
#
loop_
_entity.id
_entity.type
_entity.pdbx_description
1 polymer ?
#
loop_
_entity_poly.entity_id
_entity_poly.type
_entity_poly.pdbx_seq_one_letter_code
_entity_poly.pdbx_strand_id
1 'polypeptide(L)' 'PLPLGHTVELNAGTMDTDAGPQLHANWTWARSVLTDEQLNRLSRLWFEALTGICAHVQAGGGGLTPSDIAP' A
#
# COMPACT_ATOMS: atom_id res chain seq x y z
N PRO A 1 -10.22 -1.64 -23.17
CA PRO A 1 -9.21 -1.46 -22.10
C PRO A 1 -8.72 -0.01 -22.07
N LEU A 2 -8.78 0.66 -20.91
CA LEU A 2 -8.17 1.97 -20.75
C LEU A 2 -6.64 1.84 -20.80
N PRO A 3 -5.92 2.76 -21.46
CA PRO A 3 -4.45 2.76 -21.45
C PRO A 3 -3.93 2.97 -20.02
N LEU A 4 -2.87 2.23 -19.65
CA LEU A 4 -2.20 2.45 -18.37
C LEU A 4 -1.37 3.74 -18.45
N GLY A 5 -1.52 4.62 -17.46
CA GLY A 5 -0.68 5.83 -17.34
C GLY A 5 0.75 5.53 -16.87
N HIS A 6 0.95 4.38 -16.21
CA HIS A 6 2.22 3.95 -15.61
C HIS A 6 2.41 2.42 -15.73
N THR A 7 3.64 1.95 -15.52
CA THR A 7 3.97 0.50 -15.55
C THR A 7 3.23 -0.30 -14.47
N VAL A 8 3.03 0.30 -13.30
CA VAL A 8 2.23 -0.22 -12.18
C VAL A 8 1.39 0.90 -11.61
N GLU A 9 0.16 0.58 -11.27
CA GLU A 9 -0.75 1.44 -10.52
C GLU A 9 -1.32 0.64 -9.33
N LEU A 10 -1.29 1.26 -8.15
CA LEU A 10 -1.87 0.73 -6.92
C LEU A 10 -2.91 1.74 -6.43
N ASN A 11 -4.16 1.31 -6.37
CA ASN A 11 -5.22 2.03 -5.69
C ASN A 11 -5.54 1.31 -4.37
N ALA A 12 -5.46 2.01 -3.25
CA ALA A 12 -5.76 1.45 -1.95
C ALA A 12 -6.83 2.28 -1.22
N GLY A 13 -7.74 1.60 -0.53
CA GLY A 13 -8.81 2.23 0.22
C GLY A 13 -9.27 1.35 1.36
N THR A 14 -9.79 1.98 2.41
CA THR A 14 -10.42 1.26 3.52
C THR A 14 -11.89 1.03 3.17
N MET A 15 -12.33 -0.22 3.22
CA MET A 15 -13.72 -0.60 3.02
C MET A 15 -14.32 -1.05 4.35
N ASP A 16 -15.47 -0.52 4.70
CA ASP A 16 -16.22 -0.98 5.87
C ASP A 16 -16.84 -2.36 5.58
N THR A 17 -16.63 -3.30 6.50
CA THR A 17 -17.18 -4.65 6.45
C THR A 17 -17.83 -4.99 7.79
N ASP A 18 -18.59 -6.07 7.87
CA ASP A 18 -19.19 -6.53 9.14
C ASP A 18 -18.13 -6.86 10.21
N ALA A 19 -16.88 -7.14 9.81
CA ALA A 19 -15.75 -7.36 10.70
C ALA A 19 -14.98 -6.06 11.05
N GLY A 20 -15.46 -4.91 10.59
CA GLY A 20 -14.79 -3.61 10.73
C GLY A 20 -14.10 -3.14 9.43
N PRO A 21 -13.37 -2.02 9.49
CA PRO A 21 -12.67 -1.46 8.34
C PRO A 21 -11.53 -2.38 7.88
N GLN A 22 -11.51 -2.72 6.60
CA GLN A 22 -10.46 -3.53 5.98
C GLN A 22 -9.74 -2.74 4.89
N LEU A 23 -8.41 -2.89 4.81
CA LEU A 23 -7.61 -2.31 3.75
C LEU A 23 -7.75 -3.15 2.47
N HIS A 24 -8.22 -2.53 1.41
CA HIS A 24 -8.33 -3.13 0.08
C HIS A 24 -7.35 -2.45 -0.87
N ALA A 25 -6.66 -3.26 -1.67
CA ALA A 25 -5.63 -2.82 -2.60
C ALA A 25 -5.88 -3.44 -3.98
N ASN A 26 -6.06 -2.59 -4.99
CA ASN A 26 -6.22 -2.98 -6.39
C ASN A 26 -4.95 -2.63 -7.15
N TRP A 27 -4.36 -3.66 -7.77
CA TRP A 27 -3.16 -3.54 -8.58
C TRP A 27 -3.51 -3.65 -10.05
N THR A 28 -2.99 -2.73 -10.86
CA THR A 28 -3.03 -2.81 -12.32
C THR A 28 -1.62 -2.64 -12.86
N TRP A 29 -1.22 -3.43 -13.85
CA TRP A 29 0.15 -3.39 -14.37
C TRP A 29 0.23 -3.74 -15.86
N ALA A 30 1.27 -3.23 -16.50
CA ALA A 30 1.60 -3.55 -17.87
C ALA A 30 2.22 -4.95 -17.94
N ARG A 31 1.43 -5.96 -18.35
CA ARG A 31 1.89 -7.36 -18.48
C ARG A 31 3.04 -7.56 -19.46
N SER A 32 3.27 -6.61 -20.36
CA SER A 32 4.42 -6.62 -21.28
C SER A 32 5.75 -6.27 -20.59
N VAL A 33 5.70 -5.65 -19.40
CA VAL A 33 6.87 -5.17 -18.66
C VAL A 33 7.06 -5.96 -17.36
N LEU A 34 5.96 -6.35 -16.70
CA LEU A 34 5.99 -7.04 -15.42
C LEU A 34 5.20 -8.35 -15.46
N THR A 35 5.81 -9.39 -14.92
CA THR A 35 5.16 -10.69 -14.75
C THR A 35 4.25 -10.68 -13.53
N ASP A 36 3.30 -11.61 -13.50
CA ASP A 36 2.43 -11.82 -12.34
C ASP A 36 3.26 -12.17 -11.09
N GLU A 37 4.36 -12.91 -11.23
CA GLU A 37 5.27 -13.23 -10.12
C GLU A 37 5.93 -11.99 -9.51
N GLN A 38 6.43 -11.08 -10.36
CA GLN A 38 7.03 -9.82 -9.91
C GLN A 38 6.01 -8.95 -9.18
N LEU A 39 4.78 -8.85 -9.71
CA LEU A 39 3.73 -8.06 -9.08
C LEU A 39 3.26 -8.69 -7.75
N ASN A 40 3.16 -10.02 -7.69
CA ASN A 40 2.85 -10.73 -6.45
C ASN A 40 3.94 -10.53 -5.38
N ARG A 41 5.22 -10.53 -5.78
CA ARG A 41 6.31 -10.21 -4.84
C ARG A 41 6.23 -8.78 -4.34
N LEU A 42 5.94 -7.82 -5.22
CA LEU A 42 5.76 -6.42 -4.85
C LEU A 42 4.58 -6.23 -3.89
N SER A 43 3.43 -6.83 -4.20
CA SER A 43 2.24 -6.82 -3.34
C SER A 43 2.54 -7.36 -1.94
N ARG A 44 3.23 -8.50 -1.86
CA ARG A 44 3.68 -9.07 -0.58
C ARG A 44 4.61 -8.13 0.19
N LEU A 45 5.63 -7.57 -0.47
CA LEU A 45 6.56 -6.64 0.17
C LEU A 45 5.86 -5.38 0.70
N TRP A 46 4.85 -4.89 -0.03
CA TRP A 46 4.06 -3.75 0.39
C TRP A 46 3.27 -4.05 1.67
N PHE A 47 2.61 -5.21 1.78
CA PHE A 47 1.95 -5.63 3.01
C PHE A 47 2.93 -5.92 4.16
N GLU A 48 4.11 -6.49 3.88
CA GLU A 48 5.19 -6.67 4.85
C GLU A 48 5.63 -5.30 5.42
N ALA A 49 5.78 -4.28 4.57
CA ALA A 49 6.11 -2.92 4.99
C ALA A 49 5.01 -2.28 5.84
N LEU A 50 3.73 -2.37 5.43
CA LEU A 50 2.61 -1.87 6.23
C LEU A 50 2.52 -2.54 7.60
N THR A 51 2.74 -3.85 7.66
CA THR A 51 2.80 -4.59 8.93
C THR A 51 3.94 -4.08 9.81
N GLY A 52 5.10 -3.79 9.23
CA GLY A 52 6.22 -3.16 9.92
C GLY A 52 5.88 -1.77 10.47
N ILE A 53 5.16 -0.93 9.71
CA ILE A 53 4.69 0.38 10.15
C ILE A 53 3.71 0.22 11.32
N CYS A 54 2.74 -0.69 11.23
CA CYS A 54 1.81 -0.97 12.32
C CYS A 54 2.56 -1.41 13.59
N ALA A 55 3.52 -2.33 13.47
CA ALA A 55 4.35 -2.77 14.59
C ALA A 55 5.15 -1.61 15.22
N HIS A 56 5.72 -0.73 14.39
CA HIS A 56 6.45 0.45 14.86
C HIS A 56 5.55 1.41 15.66
N VAL A 57 4.33 1.68 15.16
CA VAL A 57 3.36 2.55 15.86
C VAL A 57 2.89 1.90 17.17
N GLN A 58 2.61 0.60 17.18
CA GLN A 58 2.22 -0.13 18.40
C GLN A 58 3.34 -0.13 19.45
N ALA A 59 4.61 -0.04 19.02
CA ALA A 59 5.77 0.11 19.90
C ALA A 59 6.01 1.57 20.36
N GLY A 60 5.09 2.51 20.07
CA GLY A 60 5.17 3.90 20.49
C GLY A 60 5.78 4.86 19.45
N GLY A 61 6.00 4.40 18.22
CA GLY A 61 6.40 5.25 17.09
C GLY A 61 5.25 6.08 16.50
N GLY A 62 5.57 7.03 15.62
CA GLY A 62 4.56 7.81 14.87
C GLY A 62 4.05 9.10 15.54
N GLY A 63 4.75 9.61 16.55
CA GLY A 63 4.49 10.93 17.12
C GLY A 63 4.84 12.08 16.15
N LEU A 64 4.49 13.32 16.54
CA LEU A 64 4.79 14.51 15.74
C LEU A 64 6.29 14.65 15.50
N THR A 65 6.64 14.92 14.25
CA THR A 65 7.96 15.34 13.81
C THR A 65 8.01 16.87 13.77
N PRO A 66 9.21 17.50 13.84
CA PRO A 66 9.33 18.94 13.67
C PRO A 66 8.70 19.47 12.36
N SER A 67 8.73 18.67 11.29
CA SER A 67 8.11 19.01 10.00
C SER A 67 6.58 19.11 10.04
N ASP A 68 5.92 18.58 11.09
CA ASP A 68 4.47 18.67 11.26
C ASP A 68 4.02 20.00 11.88
N ILE A 69 4.95 20.77 12.47
CA ILE A 69 4.64 21.97 13.28
C ILE A 69 5.45 23.19 12.84
N ALA A 70 6.66 22.98 12.31
CA ALA A 70 7.47 24.07 11.78
C ALA A 70 6.83 24.62 10.48
N PRO A 71 6.70 25.96 10.35
CA PRO A 71 6.15 26.61 9.16
C PRO A 71 7.04 26.51 7.93
#